data_AF-A0AA42BMG0-F1
#
_entry.id   AF-A0AA42BMG0-F1
#
_cell.length_a   1.000
_cell.length_b   1.000
_cell.length_c   1.000
_cell.angle_alpha   90.00
_cell.angle_beta   90.00
_cell.angle_gamma   90.00
#
_symmetry.space_group_name_H-M   'P 1'
#
loop_
_entity.id
_entity.type
_entity.pdbx_description
1 polymer ?
#
loop_
_entity_poly.entity_id
_entity_poly.type
_entity_poly.pdbx_seq_one_letter_code
_entity_poly.pdbx_strand_id
1 'polypeptide(L)'
;DAEFKFKRKDDLRRLYQIHKETANPAHPFAKFSVGNQQTFGQFTTEALQEKLAAFHTSLYCASNMTLVIHSPYSVGQLMPW
;
A
#
# COMPACT_ATOMS: atom_id res chain seq x y z
N ASP A 1 3.55 12.81 -2.29
CA ASP A 1 2.86 14.05 -1.89
C ASP A 1 1.81 14.53 -2.90
N ALA A 2 2.11 14.56 -4.20
CA ALA A 2 1.17 14.95 -5.26
C ALA A 2 -0.14 14.13 -5.26
N GLU A 3 -0.08 12.81 -5.03
CA GLU A 3 -1.27 11.96 -4.97
C GLU A 3 -2.23 12.33 -3.81
N PHE A 4 -1.68 12.60 -2.62
CA PHE A 4 -2.47 13.04 -1.47
C PHE A 4 -3.14 14.40 -1.74
N LYS A 5 -2.40 15.35 -2.32
CA LYS A 5 -2.93 16.67 -2.67
C LYS A 5 -4.01 16.60 -3.75
N PHE A 6 -3.83 15.76 -4.77
CA PHE A 6 -4.78 15.57 -5.86
C PHE A 6 -6.13 15.02 -5.36
N LYS A 7 -6.10 14.02 -4.48
CA LYS A 7 -7.33 13.37 -3.97
C LYS A 7 -7.89 14.00 -2.69
N ARG A 8 -7.37 15.14 -2.25
CA ARG A 8 -7.81 15.79 -1.00
C ARG A 8 -9.22 16.37 -1.07
N LYS A 9 -9.67 16.77 -2.27
CA LYS A 9 -11.00 17.34 -2.50
C LYS A 9 -12.08 16.29 -2.83
N ASP A 10 -11.72 15.01 -2.83
CA ASP A 10 -12.66 13.92 -3.07
C ASP A 10 -13.46 13.65 -1.79
N ASP A 11 -14.78 13.85 -1.84
CA ASP A 11 -15.64 13.75 -0.67
C ASP A 11 -15.75 12.31 -0.12
N LEU A 12 -15.66 11.29 -0.97
CA LEU A 12 -15.66 9.90 -0.52
C LEU A 12 -14.39 9.59 0.28
N ARG A 13 -13.23 10.07 -0.18
CA ARG A 13 -11.98 9.94 0.59
C ARG A 13 -12.02 10.69 1.92
N ARG A 14 -12.68 11.85 1.98
CA ARG A 14 -12.82 12.62 3.23
C ARG A 14 -13.70 11.89 4.24
N LEU A 15 -14.86 11.37 3.80
CA LEU A 15 -15.73 10.56 4.65
C LEU A 15 -15.00 9.32 5.18
N TYR A 16 -14.24 8.64 4.32
CA TYR A 16 -13.44 7.48 4.73
C TYR A 16 -12.37 7.83 5.76
N GLN A 17 -11.69 8.98 5.60
CA GLN A 17 -10.70 9.45 6.56
C GLN A 17 -11.33 9.81 7.92
N ILE A 18 -12.50 10.47 7.93
CA ILE A 18 -13.25 10.75 9.16
C ILE A 18 -13.60 9.44 9.86
N HIS A 19 -14.08 8.43 9.11
CA HIS A 19 -14.43 7.15 9.71
C HIS A 19 -13.23 6.49 10.41
N LYS A 20 -12.04 6.55 9.81
CA LYS A 20 -10.80 6.08 10.42
C LYS A 20 -10.43 6.81 11.70
N GLU A 21 -10.63 8.14 11.74
CA GLU A 21 -10.33 8.97 12.91
C GLU A 21 -11.34 8.77 14.05
N THR A 22 -12.60 8.47 13.71
CA THR A 22 -13.66 8.19 14.71
C THR A 22 -13.71 6.74 15.18
N ALA A 23 -13.04 5.83 14.49
CA ALA A 23 -12.91 4.43 14.90
C ALA A 23 -11.98 4.29 16.10
N ASN A 24 -11.94 3.10 16.72
CA ASN A 24 -11.01 2.79 17.81
C ASN A 24 -9.56 3.11 17.39
N PRO A 25 -8.87 4.07 18.05
CA PRO A 25 -7.50 4.46 17.69
C PRO A 25 -6.48 3.32 17.82
N ALA A 26 -6.74 2.32 18.67
CA ALA A 26 -5.89 1.15 18.82
C ALA A 26 -6.04 0.15 17.66
N HIS A 27 -7.08 0.28 16.83
CA HIS A 27 -7.33 -0.64 15.72
C HIS A 27 -6.51 -0.25 14.47
N PRO A 28 -5.89 -1.19 13.74
CA PRO A 28 -5.07 -0.89 12.55
C PRO A 28 -5.80 -0.09 11.45
N PHE A 29 -7.14 -0.16 11.42
CA PHE A 29 -7.98 0.60 10.51
C PHE A 29 -7.79 2.12 10.62
N ALA A 30 -7.52 2.63 11.83
CA ALA A 30 -7.35 4.07 12.08
C ALA A 30 -6.09 4.67 11.41
N LYS A 31 -5.19 3.82 10.88
CA LYS A 31 -3.95 4.27 10.25
C LYS A 31 -4.20 5.07 8.97
N PHE A 32 -3.41 6.12 8.81
CA PHE A 32 -3.36 6.92 7.58
C PHE A 32 -2.64 6.14 6.46
N SER A 33 -3.40 5.63 5.51
CA SER A 33 -2.90 4.66 4.51
C SER A 33 -2.21 5.28 3.29
N VAL A 34 -2.44 6.57 3.01
CA VAL A 34 -1.89 7.20 1.80
C VAL A 34 -0.44 7.65 2.03
N GLY A 35 -0.14 8.14 3.24
CA GLY A 35 1.12 8.80 3.53
C GLY A 35 1.27 10.15 2.81
N ASN A 36 2.18 10.97 3.29
CA ASN A 36 2.50 12.28 2.73
C ASN A 36 3.94 12.67 3.10
N GLN A 37 4.37 13.88 2.75
CA GLN A 37 5.71 14.35 3.10
C GLN A 37 5.94 14.41 4.62
N GLN A 38 4.91 14.64 5.44
CA GLN A 38 5.05 14.65 6.89
C GLN A 38 5.26 13.24 7.47
N THR A 39 4.60 12.22 6.90
CA THR A 39 4.75 10.84 7.42
C THR A 39 6.12 10.25 7.10
N PHE A 40 6.66 10.54 5.92
CA PHE A 40 7.92 9.94 5.46
C PHE A 40 9.13 10.86 5.60
N GLY A 41 8.95 12.18 5.56
CA GLY A 41 10.04 13.17 5.62
C GLY A 41 10.74 13.27 6.98
N GLN A 42 10.21 12.62 8.01
CA GLN A 42 10.87 12.49 9.32
C GLN A 42 12.01 11.46 9.33
N PHE A 43 12.13 10.64 8.29
CA PHE A 43 13.15 9.60 8.20
C PHE A 43 14.25 10.01 7.23
N THR A 44 15.49 9.58 7.48
CA THR A 44 16.56 9.68 6.48
C THR A 44 16.30 8.68 5.35
N THR A 45 16.97 8.88 4.23
CA THR A 45 16.87 7.99 3.06
C THR A 45 17.24 6.56 3.42
N GLU A 46 18.30 6.37 4.20
CA GLU A 46 18.80 5.05 4.63
C GLU A 46 17.78 4.35 5.54
N ALA A 47 17.19 5.08 6.49
CA ALA A 47 16.18 4.55 7.38
C ALA A 47 14.88 4.17 6.64
N LEU A 48 14.51 4.92 5.59
CA LEU A 48 13.38 4.54 4.73
C LEU A 48 13.68 3.28 3.93
N GLN A 49 14.88 3.17 3.36
CA GLN A 49 15.30 1.98 2.61
C GLN A 49 15.26 0.73 3.49
N GLU A 50 15.78 0.80 4.71
CA GLU A 50 15.75 -0.32 5.65
C GLU A 50 14.31 -0.73 6.00
N LYS A 51 13.43 0.24 6.27
CA LYS A 51 12.01 -0.04 6.55
C LYS A 51 11.30 -0.67 5.35
N LEU A 52 11.60 -0.21 4.14
CA LEU A 52 11.05 -0.79 2.91
C LEU A 52 11.54 -2.22 2.70
N ALA A 53 12.83 -2.46 2.91
CA ALA A 53 13.42 -3.80 2.82
C ALA A 53 12.77 -4.76 3.84
N ALA A 54 12.64 -4.33 5.10
CA ALA A 54 11.99 -5.13 6.14
C ALA A 54 10.51 -5.43 5.82
N PHE A 55 9.77 -4.44 5.31
CA PHE A 55 8.38 -4.63 4.88
C PHE A 55 8.28 -5.63 3.72
N HIS A 56 9.15 -5.49 2.72
CA HIS A 56 9.19 -6.41 1.58
C HIS A 56 9.51 -7.84 2.04
N THR A 57 10.58 -8.03 2.81
CA THR A 57 10.98 -9.37 3.28
C THR A 57 9.89 -10.04 4.13
N SER A 58 9.14 -9.28 4.92
CA SER A 58 8.11 -9.84 5.81
C SER A 58 6.77 -10.15 5.12
N LEU A 59 6.37 -9.38 4.11
CA LEU A 59 5.01 -9.45 3.56
C LEU A 59 4.95 -9.85 2.09
N TYR A 60 6.00 -9.63 1.30
CA TYR A 60 6.11 -10.04 -0.10
C TYR A 60 6.61 -11.49 -0.21
N CYS A 61 5.79 -12.44 0.24
CA CYS A 61 6.05 -13.87 0.11
C CYS A 61 5.03 -14.55 -0.81
N ALA A 62 5.44 -15.63 -1.49
CA ALA A 62 4.60 -16.32 -2.49
C ALA A 62 3.24 -16.78 -1.92
N SER A 63 3.19 -17.14 -0.63
CA SER A 63 1.95 -17.52 0.04
C SER A 63 0.91 -16.40 0.12
N ASN A 64 1.33 -15.14 0.03
CA ASN A 64 0.45 -13.96 0.07
C ASN A 64 0.15 -13.42 -1.33
N MET A 65 0.63 -14.08 -2.39
CA MET A 65 0.53 -13.60 -3.77
C MET A 65 -0.52 -14.39 -4.56
N THR A 66 -1.18 -13.71 -5.49
CA THR A 66 -2.05 -14.33 -6.49
C THR A 66 -1.72 -13.70 -7.83
N LEU A 67 -1.43 -14.53 -8.83
CA LEU A 67 -1.06 -14.12 -10.18
C LEU A 67 -2.14 -14.53 -11.17
N VAL A 68 -2.50 -13.62 -12.07
CA VAL A 68 -3.39 -13.88 -13.20
C VAL A 68 -2.64 -13.56 -14.49
N ILE A 69 -2.58 -14.53 -15.40
CA ILE A 69 -1.97 -14.37 -16.73
C ILE A 69 -3.08 -14.49 -17.77
N HIS A 70 -3.24 -13.45 -18.60
CA HIS A 70 -4.14 -13.46 -19.74
C HIS A 70 -3.30 -13.47 -21.03
N SER A 71 -3.48 -14.51 -21.84
CA SER A 71 -2.67 -14.74 -23.03
C SER A 71 -3.48 -15.53 -24.07
N PRO A 72 -3.22 -15.34 -25.38
CA PRO A 72 -3.79 -16.17 -26.43
C PRO A 72 -3.19 -17.59 -26.49
N TYR A 73 -2.09 -17.85 -25.76
CA TYR A 73 -1.44 -19.17 -25.72
C TYR A 73 -2.16 -20.14 -24.78
N SER A 74 -2.09 -21.44 -25.10
CA SER A 74 -2.67 -22.50 -24.28
C SER A 74 -1.93 -22.65 -22.94
N VAL A 75 -2.61 -23.20 -21.93
CA VAL A 75 -2.04 -23.43 -20.59
C VAL A 75 -0.73 -24.25 -20.65
N GLY A 76 -0.66 -25.25 -21.54
CA GLY A 76 0.55 -26.06 -21.72
C GLY A 76 1.76 -25.28 -22.26
N GLN A 77 1.55 -24.16 -22.93
CA GLN A 77 2.62 -23.25 -23.38
C GLN A 77 3.04 -22.25 -22.29
N LEU A 78 2.16 -22.00 -21.31
CA LEU A 78 2.38 -21.06 -20.22
C LEU A 78 2.98 -21.72 -18.97
N MET A 79 2.69 -23.00 -18.72
CA MET A 79 3.19 -23.79 -17.59
C MET A 79 4.71 -24.07 -17.52
N PRO A 80 5.49 -24.11 -18.63
CA PRO A 80 6.93 -24.32 -18.53
C PRO A 80 7.72 -23.05 -18.11
N TRP A 81 7.03 -21.93 -17.88
CA TRP A 81 7.57 -20.67 -17.36
C TRP A 81 7.05 -20.43 -15.94
#